data_AF-A0AAU9Y5B1-F1
#
_entry.id   AF-A0AAU9Y5B1-F1
#
_cell.length_a   1.000
_cell.length_b   1.000
_cell.length_c   1.000
_cell.angle_alpha   90.00
_cell.angle_beta   90.00
_cell.angle_gamma   90.00
#
_symmetry.space_group_name_H-M   'P 1'
#
loop_
_entity.id
_entity.type
_entity.pdbx_description
1 polymer ?
#
loop_
_entity_poly.entity_id
_entity_poly.type
_entity_poly.pdbx_seq_one_letter_code
_entity_poly.pdbx_strand_id
1 'polypeptide(L)'
;MAPFRWPSLKNDIALAKEVASRKPQTHQEWDELATILSEVFSSDSNRVELKGRGCRERLTRLIEKNEQDDKKSLKKSGTEEEYSELSQLLQDISTYKRDMDEYKAKTAKDKEQKKRKRGKIKRWVKK
;
A
#
# COMPACT_ATOMS: atom_id res chain seq x y z
N MET A 1 -26.88 -0.64 -6.93
CA MET A 1 -25.66 -1.23 -7.53
C MET A 1 -25.06 -2.21 -6.53
N ALA A 2 -24.82 -3.46 -6.92
CA ALA A 2 -24.13 -4.41 -6.06
C ALA A 2 -22.67 -3.96 -5.86
N PRO A 3 -22.10 -4.06 -4.64
CA PRO A 3 -20.70 -3.73 -4.43
C PRO A 3 -19.82 -4.65 -5.26
N PHE A 4 -18.82 -4.10 -5.95
CA PHE A 4 -17.84 -4.87 -6.70
C PHE A 4 -17.22 -5.94 -5.80
N ARG A 5 -17.45 -7.20 -6.16
CA ARG A 5 -16.85 -8.35 -5.51
C ARG A 5 -15.55 -8.63 -6.23
N TRP A 6 -14.43 -8.43 -5.53
CA TRP A 6 -13.11 -8.82 -6.01
C TRP A 6 -13.14 -10.31 -6.40
N PRO A 7 -13.12 -10.64 -7.70
CA PRO A 7 -13.63 -11.92 -8.19
C PRO A 7 -12.57 -13.02 -8.25
N SER A 8 -11.27 -12.68 -8.22
CA SER A 8 -10.19 -13.64 -8.41
C SER A 8 -8.86 -13.16 -7.81
N LEU A 9 -7.98 -14.11 -7.48
CA LEU A 9 -6.60 -13.89 -7.02
C LEU A 9 -5.79 -13.07 -8.05
N LYS A 10 -6.07 -13.25 -9.35
CA LYS A 10 -5.44 -12.46 -10.43
C LYS A 10 -5.69 -10.96 -10.29
N ASN A 11 -6.87 -10.57 -9.81
CA ASN A 11 -7.20 -9.17 -9.58
C ASN A 11 -6.48 -8.63 -8.34
N ASP A 12 -6.31 -9.46 -7.32
CA ASP A 12 -5.52 -9.13 -6.13
C ASP A 12 -4.02 -8.98 -6.48
N ILE A 13 -3.49 -9.83 -7.37
CA ILE A 13 -2.13 -9.71 -7.93
C ILE A 13 -1.98 -8.43 -8.75
N ALA A 14 -2.91 -8.14 -9.66
CA ALA A 14 -2.87 -6.92 -10.46
C ALA A 14 -2.91 -5.66 -9.58
N LEU A 15 -3.74 -5.66 -8.53
CA LEU A 15 -3.76 -4.60 -7.52
C LEU A 15 -2.40 -4.48 -6.82
N ALA A 16 -1.83 -5.59 -6.35
CA ALA A 16 -0.54 -5.58 -5.66
C ALA A 16 0.59 -5.10 -6.58
N LYS A 17 0.63 -5.52 -7.85
CA LYS A 17 1.62 -5.08 -8.86
C LYS A 17 1.55 -3.58 -9.13
N GLU A 18 0.35 -3.04 -9.34
CA GLU A 18 0.18 -1.60 -9.57
C GLU A 18 0.56 -0.80 -8.33
N VAL A 19 0.20 -1.26 -7.14
CA VAL A 19 0.60 -0.60 -5.88
C VAL A 19 2.10 -0.68 -5.66
N ALA A 20 2.74 -1.83 -5.91
CA ALA A 20 4.18 -1.99 -5.77
C ALA A 20 4.95 -1.10 -6.76
N SER A 21 4.43 -0.93 -7.98
CA SER A 21 5.05 -0.11 -9.02
C SER A 21 4.87 1.39 -8.79
N ARG A 22 3.65 1.83 -8.47
CA ARG A 22 3.32 3.26 -8.30
C ARG A 22 3.54 3.78 -6.88
N LYS A 23 3.50 2.89 -5.89
CA LYS A 23 3.67 3.18 -4.46
C LYS A 23 2.82 4.37 -3.97
N PRO A 24 1.49 4.36 -4.22
CA PRO A 24 0.61 5.50 -3.95
C PRO A 24 0.64 5.92 -2.48
N GLN A 25 0.93 7.21 -2.23
CA GLN A 25 0.99 7.78 -0.87
C GLN A 25 -0.22 8.65 -0.54
N THR A 26 -0.85 9.24 -1.55
CA THR A 26 -1.94 10.22 -1.40
C THR A 26 -3.26 9.70 -1.94
N HIS A 27 -4.38 10.28 -1.48
CA HIS A 27 -5.72 9.88 -1.93
C HIS A 27 -5.88 9.95 -3.45
N GLN A 28 -5.27 10.96 -4.07
CA GLN A 28 -5.34 11.18 -5.51
C GLN A 28 -4.63 10.06 -6.29
N GLU A 29 -3.43 9.66 -5.87
CA GLU A 29 -2.72 8.53 -6.49
C GLU A 29 -3.51 7.22 -6.37
N TRP A 30 -4.25 7.04 -5.27
CA TRP A 30 -5.15 5.89 -5.11
C TRP A 30 -6.32 5.94 -6.08
N ASP A 31 -6.91 7.12 -6.35
CA ASP A 31 -7.98 7.26 -7.34
C ASP A 31 -7.49 7.11 -8.79
N GLU A 32 -6.29 7.59 -9.11
CA GLU A 32 -5.66 7.36 -10.40
C GLU A 32 -5.41 5.86 -10.63
N LEU A 33 -4.84 5.17 -9.64
CA LEU A 33 -4.65 3.72 -9.67
C LEU A 33 -5.99 2.98 -9.80
N ALA A 34 -7.02 3.43 -9.09
CA ALA A 34 -8.35 2.83 -9.20
C ALA A 34 -8.97 3.02 -10.58
N THR A 35 -8.73 4.15 -11.24
CA THR A 35 -9.19 4.40 -12.61
C THR A 35 -8.56 3.41 -13.58
N ILE A 36 -7.25 3.22 -13.49
CA ILE A 36 -6.51 2.26 -14.33
C ILE A 36 -7.00 0.84 -14.08
N LEU A 37 -7.11 0.42 -12.82
CA LEU A 37 -7.62 -0.92 -12.50
C LEU A 37 -9.08 -1.11 -12.92
N SER A 38 -9.89 -0.05 -12.92
CA SER A 38 -11.26 -0.08 -13.43
C SER A 38 -11.29 -0.41 -14.92
N GLU A 39 -10.39 0.18 -15.70
CA GLU A 39 -10.24 -0.14 -17.13
C GLU A 39 -9.73 -1.56 -17.34
N VAL A 40 -8.71 -1.98 -16.58
CA VAL A 40 -8.12 -3.32 -16.69
C VAL A 40 -9.09 -4.43 -16.29
N PHE A 41 -9.95 -4.19 -15.28
CA PHE A 41 -10.95 -5.17 -14.84
C PHE A 41 -12.27 -5.07 -15.59
N SER A 42 -12.50 -3.98 -16.32
CA SER A 42 -13.65 -3.88 -17.19
C SER A 42 -13.50 -4.87 -18.35
N SER A 43 -14.59 -5.55 -18.66
CA SER A 43 -14.71 -6.38 -19.86
C SER A 43 -15.91 -5.90 -20.68
N ASP A 44 -15.98 -6.27 -21.95
CA ASP A 44 -17.05 -5.87 -22.88
C ASP A 44 -18.47 -6.07 -22.31
N SER A 45 -18.65 -7.13 -21.50
CA SER A 45 -19.94 -7.44 -20.85
C SER A 45 -20.09 -6.93 -19.40
N ASN A 46 -19.04 -6.39 -18.77
CA ASN A 46 -19.10 -5.90 -17.38
C ASN A 46 -18.14 -4.73 -17.17
N ARG A 47 -18.71 -3.52 -17.06
CA ARG A 47 -17.97 -2.34 -16.66
C ARG A 47 -17.73 -2.35 -15.15
N VAL A 48 -16.46 -2.30 -14.76
CA VAL A 48 -16.04 -2.24 -13.36
C VAL A 48 -15.64 -0.82 -13.03
N GLU A 49 -16.24 -0.24 -11.99
CA GLU A 49 -15.79 1.03 -11.42
C GLU A 49 -15.26 0.78 -10.00
N LEU A 50 -13.96 0.98 -9.85
CA LEU A 50 -13.26 0.99 -8.58
C LEU A 50 -13.11 2.42 -8.07
N LYS A 51 -12.93 2.54 -6.76
CA LYS A 51 -12.58 3.79 -6.09
C LYS A 51 -11.26 3.61 -5.36
N GLY A 52 -10.45 4.66 -5.26
CA GLY A 52 -9.15 4.59 -4.58
C GLY A 52 -9.26 4.05 -3.15
N ARG A 53 -10.30 4.45 -2.43
CA ARG A 53 -10.66 3.91 -1.11
C ARG A 53 -10.84 2.39 -1.12
N GLY A 54 -11.56 1.86 -2.10
CA GLY A 54 -11.83 0.41 -2.23
C GLY A 54 -10.55 -0.39 -2.49
N CYS A 55 -9.67 0.12 -3.36
CA CYS A 55 -8.36 -0.47 -3.62
C CYS A 55 -7.49 -0.50 -2.36
N ARG A 56 -7.46 0.61 -1.61
CA ARG A 56 -6.71 0.71 -0.36
C ARG A 56 -7.24 -0.25 0.71
N GLU A 57 -8.56 -0.27 0.95
CA GLU A 57 -9.16 -1.19 1.93
C GLU A 57 -8.95 -2.65 1.53
N ARG A 58 -9.03 -2.98 0.24
CA ARG A 58 -8.75 -4.33 -0.25
C ARG A 58 -7.29 -4.73 0.00
N LEU A 59 -6.34 -3.87 -0.34
CA LEU A 59 -4.92 -4.13 -0.10
C LEU A 59 -4.62 -4.33 1.39
N THR A 60 -5.16 -3.47 2.27
CA THR A 60 -4.97 -3.64 3.72
C THR A 60 -5.44 -5.01 4.18
N ARG A 61 -6.65 -5.43 3.76
CA ARG A 61 -7.18 -6.75 4.09
C ARG A 61 -6.33 -7.89 3.51
N LEU A 62 -5.75 -7.72 2.33
CA LEU A 62 -4.84 -8.71 1.74
C LEU A 62 -3.56 -8.85 2.55
N ILE A 63 -2.95 -7.75 3.00
CA ILE A 63 -1.76 -7.76 3.86
C ILE A 63 -2.09 -8.47 5.19
N GLU A 64 -3.16 -8.05 5.86
CA GLU A 64 -3.59 -8.65 7.13
C GLU A 64 -3.90 -10.14 6.98
N LYS A 65 -4.58 -10.51 5.88
CA LYS A 65 -4.88 -11.90 5.59
C LYS A 65 -3.60 -12.67 5.32
N ASN A 66 -2.67 -12.15 4.52
CA ASN A 66 -1.39 -12.79 4.24
C ASN A 66 -0.58 -13.04 5.52
N GLU A 67 -0.50 -12.07 6.43
CA GLU A 67 0.16 -12.25 7.73
C GLU A 67 -0.54 -13.30 8.61
N GLN A 68 -1.85 -13.45 8.50
CA GLN A 68 -2.62 -14.48 9.23
C GLN A 68 -2.53 -15.85 8.56
N ASP A 69 -2.50 -15.92 7.24
CA ASP A 69 -2.40 -17.14 6.44
C ASP A 69 -0.97 -17.69 6.51
N ASP A 70 0.08 -16.85 6.49
CA ASP A 70 1.47 -17.25 6.78
C ASP A 70 1.58 -17.89 8.19
N LYS A 71 0.79 -17.39 9.14
CA LYS A 71 0.64 -17.99 10.48
C LYS A 71 -0.26 -19.25 10.51
N LYS A 72 -1.07 -19.52 9.48
CA LYS A 72 -2.13 -20.56 9.50
C LYS A 72 -2.06 -21.61 8.38
N SER A 73 -1.28 -21.46 7.32
CA SER A 73 -1.34 -22.32 6.12
C SER A 73 -0.05 -22.18 5.29
N LEU A 74 0.64 -23.20 4.76
CA LEU A 74 0.35 -24.63 4.57
C LEU A 74 -1.13 -24.94 4.30
N LYS A 75 -1.51 -24.79 3.02
CA LYS A 75 -2.70 -25.33 2.34
C LYS A 75 -3.95 -24.41 2.31
N LYS A 76 -4.18 -23.77 1.15
CA LYS A 76 -5.40 -24.00 0.33
C LYS A 76 -5.36 -23.28 -1.02
N SER A 77 -5.51 -24.07 -2.09
CA SER A 77 -6.18 -23.73 -3.35
C SER A 77 -5.89 -22.36 -3.98
N GLY A 78 -4.63 -22.18 -4.37
CA GLY A 78 -4.18 -21.40 -5.53
C GLY A 78 -3.00 -22.17 -6.12
N THR A 79 -2.66 -22.00 -7.40
CA THR A 79 -1.34 -22.45 -7.86
C THR A 79 -0.31 -21.80 -6.94
N GLU A 80 0.59 -22.60 -6.36
CA GLU A 80 1.58 -22.16 -5.36
C GLU A 80 2.31 -20.88 -5.81
N GLU A 81 2.52 -20.75 -7.11
CA GLU A 81 3.17 -19.63 -7.80
C GLU A 81 2.38 -18.31 -7.69
N GLU A 82 1.06 -18.31 -7.96
CA GLU A 82 0.23 -17.09 -7.90
C GLU A 82 0.12 -16.59 -6.45
N TYR A 83 0.07 -17.51 -5.48
CA TYR A 83 0.05 -17.16 -4.06
C TYR A 83 1.40 -16.63 -3.57
N SER A 84 2.50 -17.27 -3.98
CA SER A 84 3.86 -16.85 -3.65
C SER A 84 4.16 -15.46 -4.22
N GLU A 85 3.79 -15.19 -5.47
CA GLU A 85 3.94 -13.87 -6.09
C GLU A 85 3.16 -12.80 -5.32
N LEU A 86 1.89 -13.06 -5.01
CA LEU A 86 1.08 -12.12 -4.24
C LEU A 86 1.69 -11.86 -2.85
N SER A 87 2.10 -12.91 -2.14
CA SER A 87 2.70 -12.79 -0.82
C SER A 87 3.99 -11.95 -0.86
N GLN A 88 4.87 -12.21 -1.82
CA GLN A 88 6.12 -11.47 -1.98
C GLN A 88 5.86 -9.99 -2.30
N LEU A 89 4.89 -9.68 -3.17
CA LEU A 89 4.49 -8.30 -3.46
C LEU A 89 3.93 -7.60 -2.22
N LEU A 90 3.11 -8.27 -1.41
CA LEU A 90 2.56 -7.70 -0.18
C LEU A 90 3.65 -7.44 0.86
N GLN A 91 4.64 -8.34 0.97
CA GLN A 91 5.81 -8.15 1.85
C GLN A 91 6.67 -6.97 1.40
N ASP A 92 6.96 -6.84 0.10
CA ASP A 92 7.72 -5.69 -0.44
C ASP A 92 7.00 -4.36 -0.15
N ILE A 93 5.70 -4.28 -0.43
CA ILE A 93 4.89 -3.09 -0.17
C ILE A 93 4.89 -2.74 1.32
N SER A 94 4.75 -3.74 2.20
CA SER A 94 4.74 -3.54 3.65
C SER A 94 6.09 -3.03 4.15
N THR A 95 7.18 -3.63 3.67
CA THR A 95 8.56 -3.25 4.01
C THR A 95 8.84 -1.82 3.56
N TYR A 96 8.54 -1.49 2.31
CA TYR A 96 8.70 -0.14 1.78
C TYR A 96 7.91 0.90 2.57
N LYS A 97 6.69 0.58 2.99
CA LYS A 97 5.89 1.48 3.83
C LYS A 97 6.53 1.73 5.19
N ARG A 98 7.10 0.70 5.83
CA ARG A 98 7.83 0.81 7.09
C ARG A 98 9.09 1.68 6.92
N ASP A 99 9.92 1.39 5.92
CA ASP A 99 11.14 2.15 5.65
C ASP A 99 10.84 3.64 5.38
N MET A 100 9.79 3.94 4.63
CA MET A 100 9.37 5.31 4.35
C MET A 100 8.87 6.04 5.60
N ASP A 101 8.15 5.35 6.49
CA ASP A 101 7.71 5.92 7.77
C ASP A 101 8.91 6.22 8.69
N GLU A 102 9.86 5.28 8.77
CA GLU A 102 11.11 5.46 9.53
C GLU A 102 11.96 6.60 8.98
N TYR A 103 12.05 6.75 7.65
CA TYR A 103 12.73 7.89 7.02
C TYR A 103 12.05 9.23 7.36
N LYS A 104 10.71 9.28 7.29
CA LYS A 104 9.93 10.48 7.68
C LYS A 104 10.12 10.80 9.17
N ALA A 105 10.14 9.79 10.04
CA ALA A 105 10.38 9.97 11.46
C ALA A 105 11.80 10.47 11.77
N LYS A 106 12.81 9.92 11.10
CA LYS A 106 14.22 10.31 11.28
C LYS A 106 14.49 11.74 10.80
N THR A 107 13.93 12.11 9.65
CA THR A 107 14.03 13.48 9.11
C THR A 107 13.28 14.51 9.97
N ALA A 108 12.13 14.14 10.55
CA ALA A 108 11.42 14.99 11.51
C ALA A 108 12.25 15.23 12.79
N LYS A 109 12.85 14.17 13.35
CA LYS A 109 13.72 14.26 14.54
C LYS A 109 14.96 15.13 14.29
N ASP A 110 15.63 14.99 13.14
CA ASP A 110 16.78 15.83 12.78
C ASP A 110 16.41 17.31 12.68
N LYS A 111 15.28 17.63 12.02
CA LYS A 111 14.75 19.00 11.92
C LYS A 111 14.45 19.60 13.29
N GLU A 112 13.84 18.83 14.19
CA GLU A 112 13.56 19.28 15.56
C GLU A 112 14.85 19.51 16.36
N GLN A 113 15.82 18.61 16.26
CA GLN A 113 17.10 18.75 16.94
C GLN A 113 17.88 19.98 16.46
N LYS A 114 17.86 20.25 15.14
CA LYS A 114 18.43 21.48 14.56
C LYS A 114 17.71 22.75 15.05
N LYS A 115 16.37 22.76 15.14
CA LYS A 115 15.62 23.88 15.71
C LYS A 115 15.97 24.13 17.17
N ARG A 116 16.05 23.09 17.99
CA ARG A 116 16.45 23.18 19.40
C ARG A 116 17.87 23.74 19.56
N LYS A 117 18.82 23.30 18.74
CA LYS A 117 20.19 23.83 18.74
C LYS A 117 20.23 25.31 18.33
N ARG A 118 19.55 25.70 17.25
CA ARG A 118 19.46 27.11 16.81
C ARG A 118 18.78 28.01 17.85
N GLY A 119 17.73 27.53 18.52
CA GLY A 119 17.05 28.27 19.59
C GLY A 119 17.93 28.51 20.81
N LYS A 120 18.75 27.51 21.21
CA LYS A 120 19.74 27.66 22.28
C LYS A 120 20.83 28.68 21.92
N ILE A 121 21.36 28.64 20.70
CA ILE A 121 22.38 29.59 20.22
C ILE A 121 21.85 31.03 20.25
N LYS A 122 20.64 31.27 19.71
CA LYS A 122 20.01 32.61 19.72
C LYS A 122 19.78 33.16 21.13
N ARG A 123 19.48 32.30 22.11
CA ARG A 123 19.31 32.69 23.51
C ARG A 123 20.63 33.07 24.18
N TRP A 124 21.73 32.44 23.77
CA TRP A 124 23.07 32.72 24.30
C TRP A 124 23.67 34.01 23.75
N VAL A 125 23.40 34.35 22.48
CA VAL A 125 23.90 35.57 21.83
C VAL A 125 23.20 36.85 22.30
N LYS A 126 22.04 36.73 22.97
CA LYS A 126 21.21 37.88 23.39
C LYS A 126 21.35 38.23 24.88
N LYS A 127 22.31 37.62 25.57
CA LYS A 127 22.61 37.81 26.99
C LYS A 127 24.05 38.29 27.11
#